data_AF-A0A2K4WHH4-F1
#
_entry.id   AF-A0A2K4WHH4-F1
#
_cell.length_a   1.000
_cell.length_b   1.000
_cell.length_c   1.000
_cell.angle_alpha   90.00
_cell.angle_beta   90.00
_cell.angle_gamma   90.00
#
_symmetry.space_group_name_H-M   'P 1'
#
loop_
_entity.id
_entity.type
_entity.pdbx_description
1 polymer ?
#
loop_
_entity_poly.entity_id
_entity_poly.type
_entity_poly.pdbx_seq_one_letter_code
_entity_poly.pdbx_strand_id
1 'polypeptide(L)'
;MRRLPLIFALLTSASVAVSATPASQPPPPPTENVATAAVLEPRDDRVNLNTADALTLQKELSGIGKNKADAIVAYRETAGDFTSIEELIEVKGIGKAILEKNRDKLAVD
;
A
#
# COMPACT_ATOMS: atom_id res chain seq x y z
N MET A 1 13.57 53.25 17.82
CA MET A 1 13.38 53.78 19.20
C MET A 1 12.09 53.14 19.71
N ARG A 2 12.01 52.30 20.76
CA ARG A 2 12.55 52.30 22.14
C ARG A 2 12.74 50.81 22.60
N ARG A 3 13.92 50.38 23.05
CA ARG A 3 14.42 50.11 24.44
C ARG A 3 13.91 48.79 25.11
N LEU A 4 14.88 47.87 25.30
CA LEU A 4 15.03 46.65 26.17
C LEU A 4 14.71 46.95 27.68
N PRO A 5 14.41 46.01 28.63
CA PRO A 5 15.18 44.77 28.88
C PRO A 5 14.56 43.51 29.55
N LEU A 6 15.34 42.42 29.35
CA LEU A 6 15.65 41.23 30.18
C LEU A 6 15.01 41.13 31.60
N ILE A 7 14.27 40.04 31.87
CA ILE A 7 14.17 39.45 33.21
C ILE A 7 14.48 37.96 33.14
N PHE A 8 15.46 37.62 33.97
CA PHE A 8 16.04 36.32 34.30
C PHE A 8 15.11 35.63 35.30
N ALA A 9 14.64 34.41 35.04
CA ALA A 9 13.87 33.63 36.01
C ALA A 9 14.36 32.17 36.07
N LEU A 10 15.29 32.01 37.01
CA LEU A 10 15.76 30.86 37.78
C LEU A 10 15.04 29.49 37.63
N LEU A 11 15.88 28.47 37.45
CA LEU A 11 15.64 27.04 37.69
C LEU A 11 14.93 26.76 39.02
N THR A 12 13.87 25.95 38.98
CA THR A 12 13.55 25.02 40.07
C THR A 12 13.17 23.67 39.48
N SER A 13 14.12 22.75 39.57
CA SER A 13 13.97 21.32 39.32
C SER A 13 13.16 20.68 40.44
N ALA A 14 12.21 19.82 40.10
CA ALA A 14 11.61 18.86 41.03
C ALA A 14 11.47 17.52 40.30
N SER A 15 12.47 16.67 40.46
CA SER A 15 12.40 15.26 40.10
C SER A 15 11.65 14.50 41.20
N VAL A 16 10.61 13.77 40.84
CA VAL A 16 10.10 12.66 41.65
C VAL A 16 10.35 11.38 40.87
N ALA A 17 11.19 10.53 41.44
CA ALA A 17 11.43 9.17 40.97
C ALA A 17 10.27 8.27 41.43
N VAL A 18 9.61 7.60 40.49
CA VAL A 18 8.75 6.45 40.77
C VAL A 18 9.57 5.19 40.54
N SER A 19 9.72 4.42 41.60
CA SER A 19 10.44 3.16 41.71
C SER A 19 9.80 2.04 40.87
N ALA A 20 10.66 1.20 40.31
CA ALA A 20 10.38 0.07 39.44
C ALA A 20 9.65 -1.09 40.14
N THR A 21 8.72 -1.71 39.40
CA THR A 21 8.25 -3.08 39.63
C THR A 21 8.69 -3.93 38.45
N PRO A 22 9.66 -4.85 38.59
CA PRO A 22 10.00 -5.79 37.53
C PRO A 22 9.02 -6.97 37.63
N ALA A 23 7.98 -6.96 36.79
CA ALA A 23 7.19 -8.16 36.56
C ALA A 23 8.04 -9.13 35.74
N SER A 24 8.45 -10.24 36.36
CA SER A 24 9.08 -11.39 35.73
C SER A 24 8.15 -11.97 34.66
N GLN A 25 8.32 -11.58 33.41
CA GLN A 25 7.83 -12.35 32.28
C GLN A 25 8.94 -13.33 31.87
N PRO A 26 8.76 -14.65 31.98
CA PRO A 26 9.72 -15.61 31.45
C PRO A 26 9.89 -15.38 29.94
N PRO A 27 11.11 -15.53 29.39
CA PRO A 27 11.33 -15.38 27.97
C PRO A 27 10.43 -16.37 27.21
N PRO A 28 9.72 -15.95 26.15
CA PRO A 28 9.14 -16.91 25.23
C PRO A 28 10.29 -17.80 24.71
N PRO A 29 10.08 -19.12 24.58
CA PRO A 29 11.13 -20.02 24.10
C PRO A 29 11.63 -19.56 22.73
N PRO A 30 12.92 -19.77 22.41
CA PRO A 30 13.40 -19.58 21.06
C PRO A 30 12.81 -20.72 20.22
N THR A 31 11.77 -20.43 19.46
CA THR A 31 11.36 -21.34 18.38
C THR A 31 12.29 -21.10 17.19
N GLU A 32 13.52 -21.57 17.32
CA GLU A 32 14.37 -21.84 16.17
C GLU A 32 13.84 -23.08 15.44
N ASN A 33 13.66 -22.90 14.13
CA ASN A 33 13.86 -23.88 13.08
C ASN A 33 12.71 -24.86 12.76
N VAL A 34 12.06 -24.63 11.61
CA VAL A 34 12.20 -25.58 10.49
C VAL A 34 12.20 -24.79 9.18
N ALA A 35 13.30 -24.88 8.43
CA ALA A 35 13.29 -24.57 7.01
C ALA A 35 12.23 -25.42 6.29
N THR A 36 11.25 -24.78 5.65
CA THR A 36 10.60 -25.37 4.48
C THR A 36 10.96 -24.51 3.29
N ALA A 37 11.72 -25.10 2.38
CA ALA A 37 11.81 -24.65 1.02
C ALA A 37 10.41 -24.68 0.38
N ALA A 38 10.31 -23.94 -0.72
CA ALA A 38 9.16 -23.71 -1.57
C ALA A 38 8.24 -22.59 -1.05
N VAL A 39 7.96 -21.55 -1.82
CA VAL A 39 7.90 -21.56 -3.27
C VAL A 39 8.68 -20.34 -3.77
N LEU A 40 9.49 -20.54 -4.81
CA LEU A 40 9.58 -19.51 -5.84
C LEU A 40 8.15 -19.37 -6.37
N GLU A 41 7.24 -18.76 -5.60
CA GLU A 41 5.98 -18.29 -6.15
C GLU A 41 6.50 -17.38 -7.27
N PRO A 42 6.13 -17.65 -8.54
CA PRO A 42 6.32 -16.64 -9.53
C PRO A 42 5.68 -15.41 -8.89
N ARG A 43 6.49 -14.40 -8.55
CA ARG A 43 5.95 -13.09 -8.24
C ARG A 43 5.31 -12.74 -9.54
N ASP A 44 4.02 -13.00 -9.58
CA ASP A 44 3.22 -12.83 -10.74
C ASP A 44 3.26 -11.31 -10.92
N ASP A 45 4.16 -10.85 -11.80
CA ASP A 45 4.47 -9.42 -12.02
C ASP A 45 3.26 -8.71 -12.67
N ARG A 46 2.08 -9.32 -12.59
CA ARG A 46 0.81 -8.86 -13.08
C ARG A 46 0.16 -7.96 -12.04
N VAL A 47 -0.72 -7.13 -12.56
CA VAL A 47 -1.48 -6.14 -11.82
C VAL A 47 -2.88 -6.68 -11.69
N ASN A 48 -3.31 -6.92 -10.45
CA ASN A 48 -4.67 -7.34 -10.18
C ASN A 48 -5.64 -6.16 -10.36
N LEU A 49 -6.64 -6.33 -11.22
CA LEU A 49 -7.63 -5.31 -11.56
C LEU A 49 -8.58 -4.93 -10.42
N ASN A 50 -8.82 -5.83 -9.47
CA ASN A 50 -9.72 -5.62 -8.35
C ASN A 50 -9.03 -4.90 -7.18
N THR A 51 -7.71 -5.05 -7.04
CA THR A 51 -6.97 -4.54 -5.87
C THR A 51 -6.00 -3.40 -6.19
N ALA A 52 -5.48 -3.30 -7.41
CA ALA A 52 -4.54 -2.26 -7.77
C ALA A 52 -5.18 -0.86 -7.68
N ASP A 53 -4.45 0.10 -7.13
CA ASP A 53 -4.87 1.50 -7.14
C ASP A 53 -4.65 2.14 -8.53
N ALA A 54 -5.26 3.32 -8.75
CA ALA A 54 -5.18 4.01 -10.03
C ALA A 54 -3.75 4.42 -10.42
N LEU A 55 -2.86 4.73 -9.47
CA LEU A 55 -1.47 5.09 -9.76
C LEU A 55 -0.68 3.85 -10.22
N THR A 56 -0.89 2.71 -9.56
CA THR A 56 -0.31 1.42 -9.94
C THR A 56 -0.74 1.03 -11.36
N LEU A 57 -2.04 1.14 -11.67
CA LEU A 57 -2.55 0.88 -13.03
C LEU A 57 -1.91 1.79 -14.09
N GLN A 58 -1.70 3.07 -13.78
CA GLN A 58 -1.03 4.01 -14.70
C GLN A 58 0.44 3.69 -14.94
N LYS A 59 1.15 3.31 -13.88
CA LYS A 59 2.58 3.04 -13.93
C LYS A 59 2.86 1.73 -14.67
N GLU A 60 2.04 0.72 -14.41
CA GLU A 60 2.31 -0.62 -14.87
C GLU A 60 1.69 -0.93 -16.23
N LEU A 61 0.56 -0.30 -16.61
CA LEU A 61 -0.16 -0.66 -17.82
C LEU A 61 0.12 0.33 -18.97
N SER A 62 0.54 -0.22 -20.10
CA SER A 62 0.81 0.52 -21.31
C SER A 62 -0.45 1.12 -21.92
N GLY A 63 -0.45 2.44 -22.13
CA GLY A 63 -1.57 3.16 -22.75
C GLY A 63 -2.70 3.51 -21.78
N ILE A 64 -2.50 3.27 -20.47
CA ILE A 64 -3.40 3.68 -19.38
C ILE A 64 -2.82 4.91 -18.70
N GLY A 65 -3.42 6.08 -18.98
CA GLY A 65 -3.14 7.30 -18.23
C GLY A 65 -4.22 7.55 -17.16
N LYS A 66 -4.08 8.64 -16.41
CA LYS A 66 -4.96 9.02 -15.29
C LYS A 66 -6.44 8.73 -15.54
N ASN A 67 -7.02 9.28 -16.59
CA ASN A 67 -8.46 9.13 -16.88
C ASN A 67 -8.89 7.67 -17.09
N LYS A 68 -8.04 6.82 -17.67
CA LYS A 68 -8.36 5.41 -17.91
C LYS A 68 -8.20 4.58 -16.63
N ALA A 69 -7.19 4.87 -15.84
CA ALA A 69 -7.02 4.21 -14.55
C ALA A 69 -8.16 4.55 -13.58
N ASP A 70 -8.54 5.84 -13.51
CA ASP A 70 -9.71 6.28 -12.73
C ASP A 70 -10.99 5.58 -13.24
N ALA A 71 -11.13 5.39 -14.56
CA ALA A 71 -12.28 4.67 -15.13
C ALA A 71 -12.30 3.18 -14.75
N ILE A 72 -11.16 2.51 -14.62
CA ILE A 72 -11.08 1.11 -14.16
C ILE A 72 -11.55 1.02 -12.71
N VAL A 73 -11.04 1.89 -11.83
CA VAL A 73 -11.44 1.91 -10.42
C VAL A 73 -12.92 2.22 -10.28
N ALA A 74 -13.42 3.22 -11.00
CA ALA A 74 -14.85 3.56 -11.00
C ALA A 74 -15.73 2.43 -11.54
N TYR A 75 -15.25 1.68 -12.53
CA TYR A 75 -15.96 0.51 -13.06
C TYR A 75 -16.14 -0.54 -11.96
N ARG A 76 -15.08 -0.95 -11.25
CA ARG A 76 -15.23 -1.96 -10.19
C ARG A 76 -16.07 -1.49 -9.00
N GLU A 77 -16.07 -0.19 -8.71
CA GLU A 77 -16.93 0.40 -7.68
C GLU A 77 -18.42 0.41 -8.05
N THR A 78 -18.75 0.41 -9.34
CA THR A 78 -20.14 0.56 -9.82
C THR A 78 -20.73 -0.72 -10.41
N ALA A 79 -19.95 -1.48 -11.16
CA ALA A 79 -20.33 -2.76 -11.78
C ALA A 79 -20.02 -3.96 -10.87
N GLY A 80 -19.11 -3.80 -9.90
CA GLY A 80 -18.55 -4.87 -9.09
C GLY A 80 -17.18 -5.33 -9.58
N ASP A 81 -16.57 -6.27 -8.87
CA ASP A 81 -15.24 -6.79 -9.20
C ASP A 81 -15.19 -7.40 -10.61
N PHE A 82 -14.05 -7.22 -11.29
CA PHE A 82 -13.77 -7.90 -12.54
C PHE A 82 -13.72 -9.41 -12.30
N THR A 83 -14.41 -10.19 -13.13
CA THR A 83 -14.35 -11.67 -13.11
C THR A 83 -13.41 -12.21 -14.18
N SER A 84 -13.07 -11.38 -15.17
CA SER A 84 -12.14 -11.69 -16.25
C SER A 84 -11.40 -10.42 -16.70
N ILE A 85 -10.21 -10.58 -17.30
CA ILE A 85 -9.48 -9.43 -17.86
C ILE A 85 -10.21 -8.86 -19.08
N GLU A 86 -11.04 -9.66 -19.75
CA GLU A 86 -11.82 -9.28 -20.93
C GLU A 86 -12.81 -8.14 -20.63
N GLU A 87 -13.34 -8.07 -19.41
CA GLU A 87 -14.27 -7.02 -18.97
C GLU A 87 -13.66 -5.62 -18.98
N LEU A 88 -12.33 -5.49 -19.08
CA LEU A 88 -11.68 -4.18 -19.31
C LEU A 88 -12.20 -3.46 -20.56
N ILE A 89 -12.73 -4.18 -21.56
CA ILE A 89 -13.30 -3.55 -22.76
C ILE A 89 -14.62 -2.81 -22.49
N GLU A 90 -15.29 -3.13 -21.37
CA GLU A 90 -16.50 -2.43 -20.91
C GLU A 90 -16.15 -1.08 -20.25
N VAL A 91 -14.89 -0.88 -19.87
CA VAL A 91 -14.41 0.37 -19.28
C VAL A 91 -14.27 1.44 -20.36
N LYS A 92 -14.95 2.58 -20.16
CA LYS A 92 -14.94 3.69 -21.10
C LYS A 92 -13.51 4.14 -21.46
N GLY A 93 -13.20 4.07 -22.76
CA GLY A 93 -11.90 4.50 -23.29
C GLY A 93 -10.81 3.42 -23.26
N ILE A 94 -11.15 2.21 -22.85
CA ILE A 94 -10.32 1.01 -22.99
C ILE A 94 -10.94 0.14 -24.08
N GLY A 95 -10.15 -0.17 -25.10
CA GLY A 95 -10.57 -1.03 -26.20
C GLY A 95 -9.65 -2.24 -26.33
N LYS A 96 -9.99 -3.14 -27.26
CA LYS A 96 -9.23 -4.39 -27.49
C LYS A 96 -7.72 -4.19 -27.63
N ALA A 97 -7.29 -3.12 -28.30
CA ALA A 97 -5.86 -2.84 -28.46
C ALA A 97 -5.12 -2.58 -27.13
N ILE A 98 -5.77 -1.94 -26.15
CA ILE A 98 -5.18 -1.71 -24.83
C ILE A 98 -5.20 -3.00 -24.01
N LEU A 99 -6.30 -3.77 -24.09
CA LEU A 99 -6.38 -5.08 -23.44
C LEU A 99 -5.26 -5.99 -23.94
N GLU A 100 -5.16 -6.23 -25.25
CA GLU A 100 -4.15 -7.09 -25.87
C GLU A 100 -2.72 -6.69 -25.50
N LYS A 101 -2.42 -5.38 -25.48
CA LYS A 101 -1.09 -4.88 -25.11
C LYS A 101 -0.69 -5.20 -23.67
N ASN A 102 -1.66 -5.45 -22.79
CA ASN A 102 -1.44 -5.62 -21.37
C ASN A 102 -1.85 -7.01 -20.84
N ARG A 103 -2.34 -7.93 -21.68
CA ARG A 103 -2.85 -9.24 -21.24
C ARG A 103 -1.89 -9.98 -20.30
N ASP A 104 -0.61 -10.00 -20.66
CA ASP A 104 0.44 -10.68 -19.89
C ASP A 104 0.75 -10.00 -18.55
N LYS A 105 0.28 -8.77 -18.34
CA LYS A 105 0.44 -7.97 -17.11
C LYS A 105 -0.84 -7.86 -16.29
N LEU A 106 -1.95 -8.47 -16.69
CA LEU A 106 -3.25 -8.27 -16.04
C LEU A 106 -3.66 -9.52 -15.29
N ALA A 107 -4.04 -9.40 -14.02
CA ALA A 107 -4.56 -10.51 -13.22
C ALA A 107 -5.96 -10.17 -12.67
N VAL A 108 -6.70 -11.22 -12.35
CA VAL A 108 -7.97 -11.21 -11.62
C VAL A 108 -7.90 -12.38 -10.64
N ASP A 109 -8.17 -12.11 -9.36
CA ASP A 109 -8.20 -13.10 -8.27
C ASP A 109 -9.63 -13.32 -7.76
#